data_AF-A0AAN0LTJ4-F1
#
_entry.id   AF-A0AAN0LTJ4-F1
#
_cell.length_a   1.000
_cell.length_b   1.000
_cell.length_c   1.000
_cell.angle_alpha   90.00
_cell.angle_beta   90.00
_cell.angle_gamma   90.00
#
_symmetry.space_group_name_H-M   'P 1'
#
loop_
_entity.id
_entity.type
_entity.pdbx_description
1 polymer ?
#
loop_
_entity_poly.entity_id
_entity_poly.type
_entity_poly.pdbx_seq_one_letter_code
_entity_poly.pdbx_strand_id
1 'polypeptide(L)'
;MVRIFRGWSKVTEALVDKYGATILDDIRNSSDFTIECKGITQGKAEMIMEKVRYQDPIEDAVAFLIANGLGNKQIIKITKAYGEESVPLIKSNPYRLVYDIDGIGFKTADKVAMSLGYDMDDPNRIEALMLDRYKTIAFGQGDSFISRSQLIESIRPSELERAEIAIDALIEHGELIEDEARLYHYTQYESETYVSDFLKEFTIPRMNFCLMILMRKSMRLRKICE
;
A
#
# COMPACT_ATOMS: atom_id res chain seq x y z
N MET A 1 22.47 -16.83 -8.40
CA MET A 1 23.42 -17.19 -9.47
C MET A 1 22.76 -17.36 -10.85
N VAL A 2 21.64 -18.08 -10.99
CA VAL A 2 21.04 -18.45 -12.30
C VAL A 2 20.33 -17.29 -13.07
N ARG A 3 19.97 -16.18 -12.41
CA ARG A 3 19.13 -15.13 -13.05
C ARG A 3 19.90 -14.14 -13.94
N ILE A 4 21.13 -13.77 -13.58
CA ILE A 4 21.93 -12.75 -14.31
C ILE A 4 22.33 -13.23 -15.71
N PHE A 5 22.58 -14.54 -15.85
CA PHE A 5 23.05 -15.16 -17.09
C PHE A 5 21.93 -15.85 -17.90
N ARG A 6 20.67 -15.38 -17.80
CA ARG A 6 19.57 -15.94 -18.59
C ARG A 6 19.91 -15.84 -20.10
N GLY A 7 20.19 -16.98 -20.72
CA GLY A 7 20.60 -17.12 -22.13
C GLY A 7 22.10 -17.37 -22.37
N TRP A 8 22.95 -17.39 -21.33
CA TRP A 8 24.42 -17.48 -21.44
C TRP A 8 25.00 -18.74 -20.72
N SER A 9 24.39 -19.91 -20.90
CA SER A 9 24.77 -21.14 -20.17
C SER A 9 26.24 -21.52 -20.32
N LYS A 10 26.75 -21.62 -21.56
CA LYS A 10 28.16 -21.99 -21.83
C LYS A 10 29.19 -20.98 -21.29
N VAL A 11 28.82 -19.69 -21.26
CA VAL A 11 29.68 -18.62 -20.72
C VAL A 11 29.69 -18.69 -19.20
N THR A 12 28.54 -18.98 -18.58
CA THR A 12 28.41 -19.14 -17.13
C THR A 12 29.24 -20.32 -16.64
N GLU A 13 29.19 -21.46 -17.32
CA GLU A 13 30.00 -22.65 -17.00
C GLU A 13 31.50 -22.34 -17.07
N ALA A 14 31.97 -21.71 -18.16
CA ALA A 14 33.38 -21.36 -18.33
C ALA A 14 33.89 -20.36 -17.26
N LEU A 15 33.03 -19.45 -16.81
CA LEU A 15 33.35 -18.49 -15.74
C LEU A 15 33.44 -19.18 -14.37
N VAL A 16 32.49 -20.07 -14.06
CA VAL A 16 32.49 -20.82 -12.81
C VAL A 16 33.66 -21.80 -12.75
N ASP A 17 34.02 -22.44 -13.86
CA ASP A 17 35.17 -23.36 -13.92
C ASP A 17 36.51 -22.63 -13.67
N LYS A 18 36.64 -21.39 -14.14
CA LYS A 18 37.89 -20.62 -14.00
C LYS A 18 38.01 -19.87 -12.67
N TYR A 19 36.92 -19.22 -12.23
CA TYR A 19 36.93 -18.30 -11.09
C TYR A 19 36.15 -18.83 -9.88
N GLY A 20 35.49 -19.98 -10.01
CA GLY A 20 34.70 -20.58 -8.96
C GLY A 20 33.33 -19.93 -8.77
N ALA A 21 32.64 -20.35 -7.71
CA ALA A 21 31.30 -19.87 -7.39
C ALA A 21 31.27 -18.43 -6.84
N THR A 22 32.40 -17.86 -6.43
CA THR A 22 32.48 -16.51 -5.83
C THR A 22 32.60 -15.39 -6.84
N ILE A 23 32.71 -15.70 -8.14
CA ILE A 23 32.98 -14.73 -9.21
C ILE A 23 32.05 -13.51 -9.18
N LEU A 24 30.78 -13.69 -8.80
CA LEU A 24 29.83 -12.58 -8.70
C LEU A 24 30.20 -11.59 -7.60
N ASP A 25 30.63 -12.09 -6.44
CA ASP A 25 31.04 -11.27 -5.31
C ASP A 25 32.41 -10.62 -5.60
N ASP A 26 33.30 -11.33 -6.29
CA ASP A 26 34.60 -10.80 -6.70
C ASP A 26 34.46 -9.63 -7.71
N ILE A 27 33.55 -9.74 -8.68
CA ILE A 27 33.24 -8.66 -9.64
C ILE A 27 32.61 -7.44 -8.94
N ARG A 28 31.85 -7.67 -7.87
CA ARG A 28 31.18 -6.61 -7.09
C ARG A 28 32.12 -5.89 -6.13
N ASN A 29 33.01 -6.62 -5.47
CA ASN A 29 33.88 -6.08 -4.43
C ASN A 29 35.20 -5.50 -4.97
N SER A 30 35.53 -5.75 -6.24
CA SER A 30 36.76 -5.27 -6.85
C SER A 30 36.49 -4.43 -8.10
N SER A 31 36.89 -3.14 -8.04
CA SER A 31 36.83 -2.20 -9.17
C SER A 31 37.72 -2.64 -10.34
N ASP A 32 38.80 -3.36 -10.04
CA ASP A 32 39.86 -3.71 -10.99
C ASP A 32 39.69 -5.14 -11.55
N PHE A 33 38.62 -5.84 -11.15
CA PHE A 33 38.35 -7.18 -11.63
C PHE A 33 38.12 -7.18 -13.14
N THR A 34 38.82 -8.05 -13.86
CA THR A 34 38.70 -8.21 -15.31
C THR A 34 38.46 -9.68 -15.64
N ILE A 35 37.43 -9.94 -16.46
CA ILE A 35 37.10 -11.28 -16.93
C ILE A 35 38.00 -11.63 -18.12
N GLU A 36 38.88 -12.60 -17.93
CA GLU A 36 39.63 -13.23 -19.02
C GLU A 36 39.20 -14.68 -19.14
N CYS A 37 38.51 -15.07 -20.21
CA CYS A 37 38.14 -16.47 -20.42
C CYS A 37 38.14 -16.82 -21.91
N LYS A 38 38.58 -18.04 -22.25
CA LYS A 38 38.56 -18.53 -23.63
C LYS A 38 37.14 -18.49 -24.18
N GLY A 39 36.91 -17.74 -25.26
CA GLY A 39 35.61 -17.61 -25.92
C GLY A 39 34.77 -16.40 -25.49
N ILE A 40 35.27 -15.55 -24.58
CA ILE A 40 34.65 -14.27 -24.22
C ILE A 40 35.48 -13.14 -24.86
N THR A 41 34.86 -12.32 -25.70
CA THR A 41 35.49 -11.11 -26.23
C THR A 41 35.48 -10.01 -25.17
N GLN A 42 36.41 -9.05 -25.26
CA GLN A 42 36.51 -7.96 -24.29
C GLN A 42 35.19 -7.18 -24.12
N GLY A 43 34.50 -6.84 -25.22
CA GLY A 43 33.19 -6.18 -25.12
C GLY A 43 32.09 -7.04 -24.45
N LYS A 44 32.17 -8.38 -24.54
CA LYS A 44 31.26 -9.26 -23.78
C LYS A 44 31.63 -9.31 -22.30
N ALA A 45 32.93 -9.32 -21.98
CA ALA A 45 33.42 -9.27 -20.61
C ALA A 45 32.97 -7.97 -19.92
N GLU A 46 33.13 -6.82 -20.57
CA GLU A 46 32.68 -5.52 -20.06
C GLU A 46 31.17 -5.50 -19.82
N MET A 47 30.37 -5.97 -20.77
CA MET A 47 28.91 -6.04 -20.61
C MET A 47 28.46 -7.00 -19.49
N ILE A 48 29.18 -8.11 -19.28
CA ILE A 48 28.94 -9.01 -18.14
C ILE A 48 29.24 -8.27 -16.84
N MET A 49 30.40 -7.62 -16.74
CA MET A 49 30.83 -6.90 -15.54
C MET A 49 29.87 -5.76 -15.22
N GLU A 50 29.45 -4.99 -16.22
CA GLU A 50 28.45 -3.93 -16.07
C GLU A 50 27.13 -4.49 -15.54
N LYS A 51 26.61 -5.59 -16.10
CA LYS A 51 25.38 -6.24 -15.59
C LYS A 51 25.52 -6.84 -14.19
N VAL A 52 26.70 -7.34 -13.83
CA VAL A 52 26.95 -7.92 -12.50
C VAL A 52 27.14 -6.84 -11.44
N ARG A 53 27.72 -5.69 -11.83
CA ARG A 53 27.87 -4.49 -11.01
C ARG A 53 26.58 -3.69 -10.91
N TYR A 54 25.75 -3.73 -11.93
CA TYR A 54 24.42 -3.14 -11.91
C TYR A 54 23.54 -3.92 -10.93
N GLN A 55 23.26 -3.29 -9.80
CA GLN A 55 22.28 -3.76 -8.84
C GLN A 55 20.96 -3.11 -9.19
N ASP A 56 19.97 -3.91 -9.57
CA ASP A 56 18.63 -3.38 -9.80
C ASP A 56 18.10 -2.87 -8.44
N PRO A 57 17.87 -1.56 -8.27
CA PRO A 57 17.41 -0.99 -7.00
C PRO A 57 16.09 -1.64 -6.54
N ILE A 58 15.30 -2.14 -7.49
CA ILE A 58 14.06 -2.86 -7.23
C ILE A 58 14.35 -4.25 -6.63
N GLU A 59 15.39 -4.97 -7.09
CA GLU A 59 15.74 -6.28 -6.53
C GLU A 59 16.25 -6.15 -5.09
N ASP A 60 17.03 -5.12 -4.79
CA ASP A 60 17.49 -4.83 -3.42
C ASP A 60 16.32 -4.41 -2.52
N ALA A 61 15.39 -3.61 -3.05
CA ALA A 61 14.17 -3.24 -2.35
C ALA A 61 13.33 -4.48 -1.99
N VAL A 62 13.14 -5.38 -2.95
CA VAL A 62 12.41 -6.63 -2.72
C VAL A 62 13.13 -7.49 -1.67
N ALA A 63 14.46 -7.63 -1.76
CA ALA A 63 15.23 -8.40 -0.78
C ALA A 63 15.12 -7.82 0.63
N PHE A 64 15.20 -6.50 0.78
CA PHE A 64 14.99 -5.79 2.03
C PHE A 64 13.58 -6.06 2.59
N LEU A 65 12.53 -5.94 1.78
CA LEU A 65 11.16 -6.16 2.23
C LEU A 65 10.91 -7.61 2.67
N ILE A 66 11.48 -8.59 1.97
CA ILE A 66 11.42 -10.01 2.36
C ILE A 66 12.12 -10.22 3.71
N ALA A 67 13.31 -9.65 3.89
CA ALA A 67 14.07 -9.76 5.13
C ALA A 67 13.31 -9.19 6.35
N ASN A 68 12.52 -8.13 6.14
CA ASN A 68 11.65 -7.55 7.16
C ASN A 68 10.30 -8.28 7.33
N GLY A 69 10.10 -9.39 6.61
CA GLY A 69 8.98 -10.30 6.80
C GLY A 69 7.68 -9.89 6.11
N LEU A 70 7.75 -9.10 5.04
CA LEU A 70 6.60 -8.80 4.19
C LEU A 70 6.33 -9.94 3.21
N GLY A 71 5.05 -10.22 2.96
CA GLY A 71 4.63 -11.24 2.00
C GLY A 71 4.72 -10.76 0.54
N ASN A 72 4.83 -11.69 -0.40
CA ASN A 72 4.95 -11.38 -1.84
C ASN A 72 3.86 -10.42 -2.36
N LYS A 73 2.62 -10.56 -1.90
CA LYS A 73 1.51 -9.65 -2.31
C LYS A 73 1.75 -8.22 -1.83
N GLN A 74 2.27 -8.03 -0.62
CA GLN A 74 2.57 -6.72 -0.05
C GLN A 74 3.74 -6.09 -0.79
N ILE A 75 4.79 -6.88 -1.04
CA ILE A 75 5.97 -6.44 -1.79
C ILE A 75 5.59 -5.92 -3.17
N ILE A 76 4.77 -6.67 -3.92
CA ILE A 76 4.31 -6.23 -5.26
C ILE A 76 3.60 -4.88 -5.18
N LYS A 77 2.77 -4.65 -4.16
CA LYS A 77 2.07 -3.37 -3.98
C LYS A 77 3.03 -2.24 -3.64
N ILE A 78 3.97 -2.47 -2.71
CA ILE A 78 5.00 -1.49 -2.32
C ILE A 78 5.86 -1.12 -3.53
N THR A 79 6.39 -2.11 -4.24
CA THR A 79 7.22 -1.88 -5.43
C THR A 79 6.45 -1.16 -6.53
N LYS A 80 5.13 -1.41 -6.67
CA LYS A 80 4.30 -0.68 -7.62
C LYS A 80 4.06 0.78 -7.19
N ALA A 81 3.95 1.04 -5.89
CA ALA A 81 3.69 2.38 -5.35
C ALA A 81 4.95 3.26 -5.33
N TYR A 82 6.09 2.71 -4.92
CA TYR A 82 7.32 3.48 -4.67
C TYR A 82 8.46 3.17 -5.64
N GLY A 83 8.43 2.06 -6.37
CA GLY A 83 9.48 1.68 -7.31
C GLY A 83 10.85 1.59 -6.64
N GLU A 84 11.83 2.27 -7.21
CA GLU A 84 13.22 2.32 -6.73
C GLU A 84 13.33 3.03 -5.35
N GLU A 85 12.42 3.95 -5.05
CA GLU A 85 12.37 4.70 -3.78
C GLU A 85 11.76 3.91 -2.62
N SER A 86 11.40 2.64 -2.82
CA SER A 86 10.79 1.79 -1.80
C SER A 86 11.62 1.73 -0.51
N VAL A 87 12.93 1.46 -0.63
CA VAL A 87 13.83 1.34 0.53
C VAL A 87 14.03 2.67 1.26
N PRO A 88 14.44 3.77 0.59
CA PRO A 88 14.69 5.03 1.29
C PRO A 88 13.42 5.57 1.97
N LEU A 89 12.26 5.50 1.32
CA LEU A 89 10.99 5.95 1.92
C LEU A 89 10.63 5.14 3.16
N ILE A 90 10.71 3.81 3.11
CA ILE A 90 10.39 2.95 4.25
C ILE A 90 11.40 3.12 5.38
N LYS A 91 12.68 3.32 5.06
CA LYS A 91 13.71 3.61 6.08
C LYS A 91 13.48 4.96 6.74
N SER A 92 12.94 5.95 6.03
CA SER A 92 12.65 7.29 6.57
C SER A 92 11.37 7.35 7.41
N ASN A 93 10.36 6.57 7.06
CA ASN A 93 9.13 6.42 7.82
C ASN A 93 8.45 5.09 7.46
N PRO A 94 8.62 4.03 8.28
CA PRO A 94 8.03 2.72 8.02
C PRO A 94 6.50 2.72 8.19
N TYR A 95 5.95 3.65 8.99
CA TYR A 95 4.53 3.77 9.24
C TYR A 95 3.76 4.30 8.04
N ARG A 96 4.43 4.96 7.09
CA ARG A 96 3.87 5.37 5.79
C ARG A 96 3.18 4.23 5.05
N LEU A 97 3.62 2.99 5.24
CA LEU A 97 3.01 1.81 4.64
C LEU A 97 1.52 1.64 5.00
N VAL A 98 1.07 2.15 6.15
CA VAL A 98 -0.34 2.08 6.62
C VAL A 98 -1.25 3.05 5.85
N TYR A 99 -0.67 4.15 5.37
CA TYR A 99 -1.37 5.20 4.64
C TYR A 99 -1.48 4.82 3.16
N ASP A 100 -0.35 4.51 2.54
CA ASP A 100 -0.23 4.43 1.09
C ASP A 100 -0.56 3.03 0.53
N ILE A 101 -0.45 1.96 1.32
CA ILE A 101 -0.50 0.58 0.83
C ILE A 101 -1.67 -0.21 1.40
N ASP A 102 -2.68 -0.45 0.55
CA ASP A 102 -3.81 -1.30 0.90
C ASP A 102 -3.38 -2.70 1.34
N GLY A 103 -3.88 -3.14 2.50
CA GLY A 103 -3.59 -4.47 3.07
C GLY A 103 -2.27 -4.55 3.82
N ILE A 104 -1.63 -3.41 4.09
CA ILE A 104 -0.60 -3.30 5.12
C ILE A 104 -1.19 -2.50 6.28
N GLY A 105 -1.51 -3.20 7.37
CA GLY A 105 -1.98 -2.56 8.60
C GLY A 105 -0.85 -2.25 9.57
N PHE A 106 -1.20 -1.57 10.65
CA PHE A 106 -0.28 -1.12 11.71
C PHE A 106 0.67 -2.22 12.18
N LYS A 107 0.16 -3.43 12.47
CA LYS A 107 0.99 -4.54 12.99
C LYS A 107 2.14 -4.92 12.05
N THR A 108 1.92 -4.81 10.74
CA THR A 108 2.97 -5.13 9.76
C THR A 108 3.99 -4.00 9.70
N ALA A 109 3.52 -2.75 9.66
CA ALA A 109 4.39 -1.58 9.68
C ALA A 109 5.23 -1.50 10.97
N ASP A 110 4.63 -1.76 12.14
CA ASP A 110 5.29 -1.77 13.44
C ASP A 110 6.38 -2.86 13.49
N LYS A 111 6.15 -4.02 12.88
CA LYS A 111 7.19 -5.07 12.76
C LYS A 111 8.39 -4.60 11.94
N VAL A 112 8.14 -3.89 10.83
CA VAL A 112 9.20 -3.33 9.97
C VAL A 112 9.92 -2.17 10.67
N ALA A 113 9.21 -1.36 11.44
CA ALA A 113 9.78 -0.27 12.22
C ALA A 113 10.74 -0.81 13.31
N MET A 114 10.33 -1.86 14.01
CA MET A 114 11.14 -2.52 15.04
C MET A 114 12.43 -3.14 14.49
N SER A 115 12.38 -3.77 13.31
CA SER A 115 13.58 -4.31 12.66
C SER A 115 14.52 -3.23 12.15
N LEU A 116 14.01 -2.02 11.91
CA LEU A 116 14.79 -0.82 11.59
C LEU A 116 15.31 -0.06 12.82
N GLY A 117 14.87 -0.43 14.02
CA GLY A 117 15.31 0.19 15.28
C GLY A 117 14.58 1.48 15.63
N TYR A 118 13.35 1.68 15.15
CA TYR A 118 12.50 2.80 15.57
C TYR A 118 12.07 2.67 17.02
N ASP A 119 11.91 3.81 17.69
CA ASP A 119 11.42 3.87 19.07
C ASP A 119 9.91 3.56 19.13
N MET A 120 9.48 2.95 20.22
CA MET A 120 8.06 2.77 20.53
C MET A 120 7.34 4.10 20.80
N ASP A 121 8.10 5.14 21.13
CA ASP A 121 7.58 6.48 21.38
C ASP A 121 7.50 7.38 20.14
N ASP A 122 7.81 6.86 18.95
CA ASP A 122 7.74 7.62 17.70
C ASP A 122 6.32 8.18 17.44
N PRO A 123 6.13 9.49 17.17
CA PRO A 123 4.81 10.07 16.89
C PRO A 123 4.09 9.43 15.69
N ASN A 124 4.83 9.04 14.65
CA ASN A 124 4.24 8.39 13.47
C ASN A 124 3.64 7.02 13.82
N ARG A 125 4.12 6.38 14.88
CA ARG A 125 3.59 5.11 15.37
C ARG A 125 2.15 5.25 15.86
N ILE A 126 1.88 6.28 16.68
CA ILE A 126 0.54 6.47 17.24
C ILE A 126 -0.43 6.94 16.17
N GLU A 127 -0.02 7.81 15.24
CA GLU A 127 -0.84 8.22 14.11
C GLU A 127 -1.24 7.02 13.24
N ALA A 128 -0.28 6.19 12.86
CA ALA A 128 -0.56 4.99 12.06
C ALA A 128 -1.40 3.96 12.83
N LEU A 129 -1.23 3.86 14.15
CA LEU A 129 -2.12 3.05 14.98
C LEU A 129 -3.55 3.59 14.91
N MET A 130 -3.75 4.89 15.12
CA MET A 130 -5.08 5.51 15.11
C MET A 130 -5.77 5.33 13.75
N LEU A 131 -5.04 5.52 12.65
CA LEU A 131 -5.58 5.31 11.31
C LEU A 131 -5.95 3.84 11.05
N ASP A 132 -5.10 2.88 11.43
CA ASP A 132 -5.40 1.45 11.29
C ASP A 132 -6.61 1.03 12.13
N ARG A 133 -6.74 1.56 13.34
CA ARG A 133 -7.88 1.34 14.23
C ARG A 133 -9.15 1.95 13.65
N TYR A 134 -9.10 3.18 13.14
CA TYR A 134 -10.21 3.80 12.43
C TYR A 134 -10.68 2.91 11.28
N LYS A 135 -9.77 2.54 10.36
CA LYS A 135 -10.07 1.71 9.18
C LYS A 135 -10.68 0.37 9.60
N THR A 136 -10.18 -0.24 10.67
CA THR A 136 -10.71 -1.51 11.20
C THR A 136 -12.14 -1.37 11.71
N ILE A 137 -12.46 -0.30 12.44
CA ILE A 137 -13.79 -0.09 13.03
C ILE A 137 -14.78 0.33 11.95
N ALA A 138 -14.50 1.42 11.24
CA ALA A 138 -15.39 2.00 10.25
C ALA A 138 -15.63 1.00 9.10
N PHE A 139 -14.56 0.49 8.47
CA PHE A 139 -14.73 -0.39 7.31
C PHE A 139 -15.18 -1.80 7.70
N GLY A 140 -14.83 -2.25 8.92
CA GLY A 140 -15.25 -3.56 9.42
C GLY A 140 -16.73 -3.64 9.73
N GLN A 141 -17.33 -2.56 10.24
CA GLN A 141 -18.76 -2.48 10.53
C GLN A 141 -19.58 -1.95 9.34
N GLY A 142 -18.92 -1.32 8.37
CA GLY A 142 -19.58 -0.66 7.24
C GLY A 142 -20.06 0.76 7.56
N ASP A 143 -19.57 1.33 8.66
CA ASP A 143 -19.86 2.71 9.04
C ASP A 143 -19.12 3.68 8.11
N SER A 144 -19.79 4.78 7.76
CA SER A 144 -19.18 5.86 6.95
C SER A 144 -18.37 6.83 7.81
N PHE A 145 -18.64 6.89 9.11
CA PHE A 145 -17.94 7.68 10.10
C PHE A 145 -17.99 7.02 11.46
N ILE A 146 -17.10 7.44 12.36
CA ILE A 146 -17.18 7.12 13.78
C ILE A 146 -16.97 8.40 14.60
N SER A 147 -17.30 8.39 15.88
CA SER A 147 -16.97 9.50 16.78
C SER A 147 -15.52 9.42 17.27
N ARG A 148 -14.94 10.58 17.60
CA ARG A 148 -13.61 10.70 18.21
C ARG A 148 -13.48 9.86 19.49
N SER A 149 -14.51 9.89 20.34
CA SER A 149 -14.61 9.07 21.55
C SER A 149 -14.55 7.56 21.27
N GLN A 150 -15.26 7.07 20.25
CA GLN A 150 -15.23 5.64 19.90
C GLN A 150 -13.84 5.20 19.45
N LEU A 151 -13.12 6.06 18.72
CA LEU A 151 -11.77 5.75 18.26
C LEU A 151 -10.79 5.67 19.44
N ILE A 152 -10.88 6.63 20.37
CA ILE A 152 -10.03 6.69 21.57
C ILE A 152 -10.31 5.52 22.53
N GLU A 153 -11.57 5.11 22.68
CA GLU A 153 -11.94 3.94 23.48
C GLU A 153 -11.39 2.63 22.90
N SER A 154 -11.04 2.62 21.60
CA SER A 154 -10.57 1.43 20.90
C SER A 154 -9.09 1.09 21.09
N ILE A 155 -8.33 1.99 21.72
CA ILE A 155 -6.89 1.86 21.96
C ILE A 155 -6.58 1.57 23.44
N ARG A 156 -5.31 1.26 23.72
CA ARG A 156 -4.87 0.91 25.07
C ARG A 156 -4.72 2.17 25.93
N PRO A 157 -4.93 2.06 27.27
CA PRO A 157 -4.78 3.19 28.18
C PRO A 157 -3.42 3.89 28.11
N SER A 158 -2.34 3.15 27.82
CA SER A 158 -0.98 3.69 27.68
C SER A 158 -0.81 4.63 26.49
N GLU A 159 -1.70 4.57 25.51
CA GLU A 159 -1.63 5.33 24.26
C GLU A 159 -2.62 6.51 24.25
N LEU A 160 -3.49 6.63 25.26
CA LEU A 160 -4.57 7.64 25.34
C LEU A 160 -4.05 9.08 25.35
N GLU A 161 -2.98 9.36 26.08
CA GLU A 161 -2.45 10.73 26.23
C GLU A 161 -2.02 11.35 24.89
N ARG A 162 -1.56 10.52 23.95
CA ARG A 162 -1.11 10.94 22.63
C ARG A 162 -2.17 10.75 21.54
N ALA A 163 -3.27 10.07 21.85
CA ALA A 163 -4.29 9.72 20.87
C ALA A 163 -4.99 10.94 20.29
N GLU A 164 -5.29 11.93 21.13
CA GLU A 164 -5.94 13.17 20.71
C GLU A 164 -5.04 13.94 19.73
N ILE A 165 -3.78 14.13 20.11
CA ILE A 165 -2.77 14.80 19.28
C ILE A 165 -2.59 14.06 17.94
N ALA A 166 -2.60 12.72 17.96
CA ALA A 166 -2.48 11.92 16.76
C ALA A 166 -3.71 12.05 15.84
N ILE A 167 -4.93 12.14 16.40
CA ILE A 167 -6.14 12.40 15.60
C ILE A 167 -6.06 13.78 14.95
N ASP A 168 -5.66 14.80 15.71
CA ASP A 168 -5.51 16.15 15.17
C ASP A 168 -4.46 16.18 14.04
N ALA A 169 -3.32 15.52 14.22
CA ALA A 169 -2.31 15.38 13.17
C ALA A 169 -2.83 14.65 11.91
N LEU A 170 -3.64 13.60 12.07
CA LEU A 170 -4.27 12.90 10.94
C LEU A 170 -5.28 13.78 10.20
N ILE A 171 -5.96 14.68 10.91
CA ILE A 171 -6.85 15.69 10.31
C ILE A 171 -6.03 16.73 9.54
N GLU A 172 -4.95 17.23 10.14
CA GLU A 172 -4.04 18.18 9.50
C GLU A 172 -3.38 17.60 8.23
N HIS A 173 -3.02 16.32 8.26
CA HIS A 173 -2.47 15.59 7.10
C HIS A 173 -3.53 15.26 6.04
N GLY A 174 -4.82 15.46 6.33
CA GLY A 174 -5.94 15.20 5.40
C GLY A 174 -6.32 13.73 5.25
N GLU A 175 -5.85 12.85 6.15
CA GLU A 175 -6.24 11.43 6.16
C GLU A 175 -7.63 11.25 6.77
N LEU A 176 -7.94 12.07 7.78
CA LEU A 176 -9.22 12.13 8.45
C LEU A 176 -9.87 13.50 8.27
N ILE A 177 -11.20 13.53 8.27
CA ILE A 177 -12.00 14.76 8.19
C ILE A 177 -12.98 14.75 9.35
N GLU A 178 -13.01 15.81 10.14
CA GLU A 178 -13.98 15.99 11.21
C GLU A 178 -15.08 16.97 10.76
N ASP A 179 -16.33 16.50 10.73
CA ASP A 179 -17.51 17.30 10.37
C ASP A 179 -18.67 17.00 11.35
N GLU A 180 -19.25 18.03 11.95
CA GLU A 180 -20.31 17.92 12.96
C GLU A 180 -20.06 16.84 14.05
N ALA A 181 -18.84 16.77 14.59
CA ALA A 181 -18.38 15.77 15.57
C ALA A 181 -18.36 14.30 15.07
N ARG A 182 -18.34 14.12 13.75
CA ARG A 182 -18.15 12.84 13.07
C ARG A 182 -16.79 12.83 12.39
N LEU A 183 -16.04 11.76 12.61
CA LEU A 183 -14.73 11.54 12.03
C LEU A 183 -14.89 10.61 10.83
N TYR A 184 -14.45 11.08 9.67
CA TYR A 184 -14.49 10.40 8.39
C TYR A 184 -13.08 10.08 7.91
N HIS A 185 -12.92 8.99 7.16
CA HIS A 185 -11.78 8.86 6.26
C HIS A 185 -12.02 9.73 5.04
N TYR A 186 -10.99 10.40 4.52
CA TYR A 186 -11.16 11.36 3.42
C TYR A 186 -11.92 10.77 2.21
N THR A 187 -11.63 9.54 1.83
CA THR A 187 -12.32 8.87 0.70
C THR A 187 -13.82 8.64 0.96
N GLN A 188 -14.21 8.37 2.22
CA GLN A 188 -15.61 8.18 2.59
C GLN A 188 -16.34 9.52 2.58
N TYR A 189 -15.71 10.57 3.11
CA TYR A 189 -16.27 11.92 3.09
C TYR A 189 -16.48 12.44 1.67
N GLU A 190 -15.48 12.29 0.80
CA GLU A 190 -15.59 12.66 -0.62
C GLU A 190 -16.71 11.87 -1.32
N SER A 191 -16.78 10.57 -1.06
CA SER A 191 -17.83 9.72 -1.63
C SER A 191 -19.23 10.12 -1.17
N GLU A 192 -19.41 10.40 0.12
CA GLU A 192 -20.70 10.81 0.70
C GLU A 192 -21.13 12.17 0.18
N THR A 193 -20.20 13.14 0.13
CA THR A 193 -20.46 14.48 -0.40
C THR A 193 -20.83 14.42 -1.87
N TYR A 194 -20.07 13.66 -2.67
CA TYR A 194 -20.34 13.46 -4.08
C TYR A 194 -21.71 12.83 -4.33
N VAL A 195 -22.06 11.77 -3.60
CA VAL A 195 -23.37 11.12 -3.73
C VAL A 195 -24.50 12.08 -3.30
N SER A 196 -24.32 12.82 -2.22
CA SER A 196 -25.28 13.81 -1.74
C SER A 196 -25.54 14.89 -2.79
N ASP A 197 -24.49 15.45 -3.37
CA ASP A 197 -24.61 16.48 -4.40
C ASP A 197 -25.20 15.94 -5.70
N PHE A 198 -24.77 14.76 -6.13
CA PHE A 198 -25.36 14.06 -7.27
C PHE A 198 -26.87 13.85 -7.08
N LEU A 199 -27.31 13.45 -5.89
CA LEU A 199 -28.74 13.22 -5.61
C LEU A 199 -29.55 14.53 -5.54
N LYS A 200 -28.95 15.65 -5.12
CA LYS A 200 -29.61 16.97 -5.17
C LYS A 200 -29.83 17.41 -6.62
N GLU A 201 -28.83 17.22 -7.48
CA GLU A 201 -28.92 17.55 -8.89
C GLU A 201 -29.85 16.60 -9.66
N PHE A 202 -29.92 15.34 -9.24
CA PHE A 202 -30.85 14.35 -9.77
C PHE A 202 -32.28 14.63 -9.26
N THR A 203 -32.84 15.74 -9.73
CA THR A 203 -34.25 16.05 -9.55
C THR A 203 -35.02 14.99 -10.32
N ILE A 204 -35.59 13.99 -9.64
CA ILE A 204 -36.52 13.05 -10.27
C ILE A 204 -37.66 13.91 -10.84
N PRO A 205 -37.84 14.05 -12.17
CA PRO A 205 -39.04 14.69 -12.69
C PRO A 205 -40.18 13.84 -12.17
N ARG A 206 -41.02 14.40 -11.28
CA ARG A 206 -42.10 13.68 -10.57
C ARG A 206 -42.69 12.62 -11.49
N MET A 207 -42.24 11.39 -11.31
CA MET A 207 -42.68 10.30 -12.14
C MET A 207 -44.13 10.11 -11.71
N ASN A 208 -45.07 10.47 -12.58
CA ASN A 208 -46.52 10.44 -12.37
C ASN A 208 -47.01 8.98 -12.28
N PHE A 209 -46.39 8.19 -11.40
CA PHE A 209 -46.58 6.75 -11.29
C PHE A 209 -47.87 6.36 -10.54
N CYS A 210 -48.69 7.34 -10.16
CA CYS A 210 -49.90 7.08 -9.38
C CYS A 210 -51.22 7.23 -10.15
N LEU A 211 -51.29 7.91 -11.31
CA LEU A 211 -52.57 8.04 -12.03
C LEU A 211 -52.83 7.00 -13.12
N MET A 212 -51.80 6.46 -13.81
CA MET A 212 -52.04 5.47 -14.88
C MET A 212 -52.39 4.06 -14.37
N ILE A 213 -51.86 3.66 -13.20
CA ILE A 213 -52.12 2.31 -12.65
C ILE A 213 -53.48 2.27 -11.93
N LEU A 214 -53.89 3.36 -11.26
CA LEU A 214 -55.20 3.47 -10.61
C LEU A 214 -56.37 3.62 -11.61
N MET A 215 -56.17 4.33 -12.73
CA MET A 215 -57.19 4.44 -13.78
C MET A 215 -57.42 3.13 -14.57
N ARG A 216 -56.42 2.24 -14.67
CA ARG A 216 -56.58 0.92 -15.32
C ARG A 216 -57.33 -0.10 -14.46
N LYS A 217 -57.28 0.02 -13.13
CA LYS A 217 -58.05 -0.87 -12.22
C LYS A 217 -59.51 -0.45 -12.06
N SER A 218 -59.85 0.83 -12.16
CA SER A 218 -61.25 1.29 -12.02
C SER A 218 -62.12 1.00 -13.24
N MET A 219 -61.54 0.73 -14.42
CA MET A 219 -62.28 0.38 -15.64
C MET A 219 -62.57 -1.13 -15.78
N ARG A 220 -61.85 -2.01 -15.07
CA ARG A 220 -62.10 -3.48 -15.08
C ARG A 220 -63.14 -3.95 -14.07
N LEU A 221 -63.45 -3.16 -13.04
CA LEU A 221 -64.43 -3.53 -12.02
C LEU A 221 -65.89 -3.21 -12.40
N ARG A 222 -66.13 -2.52 -13.53
CA ARG A 222 -67.48 -2.20 -14.02
C ARG A 222 -68.09 -3.26 -14.96
N LYS A 223 -67.38 -4.36 -15.24
CA LYS A 223 -67.84 -5.47 -16.11
C LYS A 223 -68.09 -6.79 -15.35
N ILE A 224 -68.14 -6.76 -14.01
CA ILE A 224 -68.38 -7.94 -13.17
C ILE A 224 -69.69 -7.79 -12.37
N CYS A 225 -70.42 -6.68 -12.54
CA CYS A 225 -71.76 -6.48 -11.98
C CYS A 225 -72.73 -5.99 -13.06
N GLU A 226 -73.03 -6.86 -14.02
CA GLU A 226 -74.26 -6.95 -14.83
C GLU A 226 -74.44 -8.44 -15.17
#